data_AF-A0A8H4YNX9-F1
#
_entry.id   AF-A0A8H4YNX9-F1
#
_cell.length_a   1.000
_cell.length_b   1.000
_cell.length_c   1.000
_cell.angle_alpha   90.00
_cell.angle_beta   90.00
_cell.angle_gamma   90.00
#
_symmetry.space_group_name_H-M   'P 1'
#
loop_
_entity.id
_entity.type
_entity.pdbx_description
1 polymer ?
#
loop_
_entity_poly.entity_id
_entity_poly.type
_entity_poly.pdbx_seq_one_letter_code
_entity_poly.pdbx_strand_id
1 'polypeptide(L)'
;MARTMLPLILTTTNSILPNISCEMEAPRVISGFKRVAWPELRRLPLKTLMLRLPADIEQVRRDIESEAFSIMKKHGLQFKDEEDDYRPEMEIRGVPEKSSTGVPTILILAPWSTEKQRDWETAAREMASFLADLSKVCSFGETDIHVEITAPELVHRTYYTNIDDPVFQSAWECLSTTIFNRLQSLRAIQGHTTCLSLQKYGTNDVLDNNPPTVYISVGYDSDETQWLKKRTEDGYYSTVHIGDDFGAARDIKRTDGERLSPTNGTIGCFVQLKTSDPEPTWRTFILTSYQAVQPAFDGFTVTPNGTDSSVAPPTRNSDLWTVDSVGYTPSSSVKPTAFESPSRSKHHFNIRVIDEDVAYLTNRIQRWEEKDQPTKERQLQTIIAFRERIAALRDERKQKTEFLEANKQALGRLHAFYDLWDAT
;
A
#
# COMPACT_ATOMS: atom_id res chain seq x y z
N MET A 1 -35.67 9.56 18.56
CA MET A 1 -34.71 10.67 18.75
C MET A 1 -33.32 10.08 18.70
N ALA A 2 -32.47 10.55 17.80
CA ALA A 2 -31.13 9.99 17.62
C ALA A 2 -30.25 10.30 18.84
N ARG A 3 -29.57 9.27 19.36
CA ARG A 3 -28.56 9.46 20.42
C ARG A 3 -27.18 9.52 19.78
N THR A 4 -26.58 10.70 19.86
CA THR A 4 -25.22 10.97 19.40
C THR A 4 -24.22 10.13 20.20
N MET A 5 -23.42 9.28 19.54
CA MET A 5 -22.29 8.62 20.23
C MET A 5 -21.16 9.63 20.41
N LEU A 6 -20.71 9.80 21.66
CA LEU A 6 -19.62 10.71 21.98
C LEU A 6 -18.25 10.08 21.72
N PRO A 7 -17.25 10.89 21.32
CA PRO A 7 -15.98 10.37 20.84
C PRO A 7 -15.03 10.04 21.98
N LEU A 8 -14.11 9.15 21.63
CA LEU A 8 -13.23 8.45 22.56
C LEU A 8 -11.77 8.87 22.44
N ILE A 9 -10.91 8.50 23.41
CA ILE A 9 -9.68 9.24 23.60
C ILE A 9 -8.50 8.47 24.41
N LEU A 10 -7.18 8.39 23.96
CA LEU A 10 -5.84 8.14 24.73
C LEU A 10 -4.48 8.97 24.41
N THR A 11 -3.38 8.92 25.23
CA THR A 11 -2.14 9.83 25.29
C THR A 11 -0.75 9.31 24.76
N THR A 12 0.20 10.14 24.22
CA THR A 12 1.72 10.03 24.33
C THR A 12 2.54 11.29 23.83
N THR A 13 3.90 11.34 23.94
CA THR A 13 4.82 12.45 23.48
C THR A 13 6.25 12.07 22.94
N ASN A 14 6.68 12.75 21.86
CA ASN A 14 8.06 13.13 21.38
C ASN A 14 9.06 12.11 20.72
N SER A 15 10.02 12.63 19.92
CA SER A 15 10.79 12.00 18.78
C SER A 15 12.32 12.34 18.77
N ILE A 16 13.24 11.91 17.87
CA ILE A 16 13.49 12.23 16.40
C ILE A 16 14.50 11.20 15.74
N LEU A 17 14.73 11.31 14.40
CA LEU A 17 15.46 10.52 13.36
C LEU A 17 17.02 10.38 13.37
N PRO A 18 17.61 9.47 12.53
CA PRO A 18 19.06 9.23 12.32
C PRO A 18 19.67 9.71 10.95
N ASN A 19 20.96 9.41 10.70
CA ASN A 19 21.78 9.78 9.52
C ASN A 19 22.23 8.56 8.65
N ILE A 20 22.67 8.79 7.40
CA ILE A 20 23.04 7.79 6.37
C ILE A 20 24.49 8.01 5.85
N SER A 21 25.15 6.96 5.33
CA SER A 21 26.40 7.01 4.55
C SER A 21 26.31 6.22 3.23
N CYS A 22 27.22 6.47 2.27
CA CYS A 22 27.11 6.08 0.86
C CYS A 22 28.20 5.10 0.39
N GLU A 23 27.84 4.14 -0.48
CA GLU A 23 28.74 3.37 -1.35
C GLU A 23 28.28 3.51 -2.83
N MET A 24 28.98 2.91 -3.80
CA MET A 24 28.55 2.95 -5.21
C MET A 24 27.28 2.11 -5.43
N GLU A 25 26.12 2.77 -5.33
CA GLU A 25 24.82 2.14 -5.46
C GLU A 25 24.58 1.56 -6.87
N ALA A 26 23.99 0.36 -6.92
CA ALA A 26 23.40 -0.17 -8.15
C ALA A 26 22.27 0.75 -8.64
N PRO A 27 21.94 0.80 -9.95
CA PRO A 27 21.00 1.78 -10.51
C PRO A 27 19.72 1.91 -9.69
N ARG A 28 19.51 3.12 -9.14
CA ARG A 28 18.39 3.42 -8.25
C ARG A 28 17.10 3.55 -9.05
N VAL A 29 16.40 2.43 -9.21
CA VAL A 29 15.04 2.39 -9.73
C VAL A 29 14.06 3.04 -8.74
N ILE A 30 12.97 3.60 -9.26
CA ILE A 30 11.94 4.30 -8.48
C ILE A 30 10.58 3.66 -8.73
N SER A 31 9.94 3.19 -7.67
CA SER A 31 8.64 2.51 -7.71
C SER A 31 7.51 3.45 -7.33
N GLY A 32 6.51 3.55 -8.20
CA GLY A 32 5.25 4.23 -7.98
C GLY A 32 4.09 3.25 -7.79
N PHE A 33 2.87 3.74 -7.99
CA PHE A 33 1.68 2.91 -7.98
C PHE A 33 1.50 2.29 -9.36
N LYS A 34 1.52 0.95 -9.45
CA LYS A 34 1.40 0.21 -10.72
C LYS A 34 2.52 0.45 -11.75
N ARG A 35 3.67 0.99 -11.35
CA ARG A 35 4.83 1.21 -12.23
C ARG A 35 6.17 1.32 -11.51
N VAL A 36 7.24 1.01 -12.24
CA VAL A 36 8.64 1.18 -11.85
C VAL A 36 9.38 1.89 -12.98
N ALA A 37 10.21 2.87 -12.65
CA ALA A 37 10.94 3.67 -13.63
C ALA A 37 12.42 3.88 -13.28
N TRP A 38 13.20 4.19 -14.30
CA TRP A 38 14.58 4.67 -14.21
C TRP A 38 14.88 5.63 -15.38
N PRO A 39 15.74 6.66 -15.23
CA PRO A 39 16.37 7.12 -14.00
C PRO A 39 15.40 7.84 -13.05
N GLU A 40 14.28 8.35 -13.56
CA GLU A 40 13.27 9.07 -12.77
C GLU A 40 11.83 8.57 -13.00
N LEU A 41 11.02 8.62 -11.95
CA LEU A 41 9.57 8.37 -12.01
C LEU A 41 8.85 9.63 -12.53
N ARG A 42 8.85 9.80 -13.85
CA ARG A 42 8.18 10.94 -14.51
C ARG A 42 6.70 11.01 -14.18
N ARG A 43 6.20 12.22 -13.93
CA ARG A 43 4.79 12.48 -13.56
C ARG A 43 3.86 12.13 -14.72
N LEU A 44 2.77 11.41 -14.41
CA LEU A 44 1.68 11.14 -15.35
C LEU A 44 0.83 12.40 -15.60
N PRO A 45 0.04 12.47 -16.69
CA PRO A 45 -0.04 11.49 -17.78
C PRO A 45 1.17 11.56 -18.71
N LEU A 46 1.68 10.39 -19.10
CA LEU A 46 2.63 10.24 -20.18
C LEU A 46 1.95 9.53 -21.35
N LYS A 47 2.23 9.97 -22.57
CA LYS A 47 1.79 9.34 -23.81
C LYS A 47 2.96 9.13 -24.75
N THR A 48 2.83 8.12 -25.60
CA THR A 48 3.62 7.95 -26.81
C THR A 48 3.43 9.18 -27.71
N LEU A 49 4.51 9.84 -28.08
CA LEU A 49 4.52 10.96 -29.00
C LEU A 49 4.89 10.46 -30.40
N MET A 50 4.28 11.04 -31.43
CA MET A 50 4.56 10.73 -32.84
C MET A 50 5.87 11.40 -33.30
N LEU A 51 6.98 11.07 -32.62
CA LEU A 51 8.33 11.54 -32.85
C LEU A 51 9.24 10.35 -33.18
N ARG A 52 10.26 10.58 -34.01
CA ARG A 52 11.29 9.55 -34.27
C ARG A 52 12.27 9.47 -33.10
N LEU A 53 12.82 8.29 -32.86
CA LEU A 53 13.97 8.14 -31.96
C LEU A 53 15.18 8.89 -32.54
N PRO A 54 16.10 9.39 -31.69
CA PRO A 54 17.44 9.80 -32.11
C PRO A 54 18.14 8.68 -32.90
N ALA A 55 18.93 9.04 -33.93
CA ALA A 55 19.44 8.08 -34.92
C ALA A 55 20.41 7.05 -34.34
N ASP A 56 21.18 7.47 -33.35
CA ASP A 56 22.07 6.67 -32.50
C ASP A 56 21.31 5.65 -31.64
N ILE A 57 20.13 6.02 -31.14
CA ILE A 57 19.24 5.13 -30.37
C ILE A 57 18.48 4.17 -31.30
N GLU A 58 17.99 4.65 -32.45
CA GLU A 58 17.33 3.82 -33.46
C GLU A 58 18.29 2.73 -34.01
N GLN A 59 19.59 3.01 -34.09
CA GLN A 59 20.60 2.04 -34.52
C GLN A 59 20.70 0.81 -33.59
N VAL A 60 20.53 1.00 -32.28
CA VAL A 60 20.61 -0.08 -31.26
C VAL A 60 19.25 -0.56 -30.76
N ARG A 61 18.16 0.03 -31.27
CA ARG A 61 16.78 -0.23 -30.84
C ARG A 61 16.46 -1.72 -30.66
N ARG A 62 16.81 -2.55 -31.65
CA ARG A 62 16.49 -3.98 -31.64
C ARG A 62 17.22 -4.74 -30.53
N ASP A 63 18.44 -4.34 -30.20
CA ASP A 63 19.23 -4.96 -29.14
C ASP A 63 18.62 -4.61 -27.77
N ILE A 64 18.17 -3.35 -27.61
CA ILE A 64 17.45 -2.87 -26.42
C ILE A 64 16.11 -3.60 -26.24
N GLU A 65 15.27 -3.68 -27.29
CA GLU A 65 13.97 -4.37 -27.26
C GLU A 65 14.15 -5.89 -27.00
N SER A 66 15.19 -6.50 -27.60
CA SER A 66 15.52 -7.92 -27.39
C SER A 66 15.99 -8.22 -25.96
N GLU A 67 16.86 -7.38 -25.38
CA GLU A 67 17.31 -7.58 -24.00
C GLU A 67 16.18 -7.31 -23.00
N ALA A 68 15.37 -6.27 -23.22
CA ALA A 68 14.17 -6.02 -22.42
C ALA A 68 13.21 -7.22 -22.44
N PHE A 69 13.01 -7.87 -23.60
CA PHE A 69 12.19 -9.07 -23.72
C PHE A 69 12.80 -10.29 -23.01
N SER A 70 14.13 -10.43 -23.05
CA SER A 70 14.88 -11.45 -22.30
C SER A 70 14.71 -11.28 -20.79
N ILE A 71 14.88 -10.06 -20.28
CA ILE A 71 14.69 -9.67 -18.88
C ILE A 71 13.23 -9.89 -18.45
N MET A 72 12.26 -9.45 -19.26
CA MET A 72 10.82 -9.64 -19.01
C MET A 72 10.45 -11.13 -18.85
N LYS A 73 11.02 -12.00 -19.70
CA LYS A 73 10.87 -13.47 -19.58
C LYS A 73 11.52 -14.03 -18.32
N LYS A 74 12.77 -13.66 -18.05
CA LYS A 74 13.55 -14.11 -16.90
C LYS A 74 12.86 -13.85 -15.56
N HIS A 75 12.18 -12.72 -15.43
CA HIS A 75 11.45 -12.32 -14.21
C HIS A 75 9.95 -12.65 -14.24
N GLY A 76 9.48 -13.43 -15.22
CA GLY A 76 8.08 -13.88 -15.28
C GLY A 76 7.07 -12.74 -15.40
N LEU A 77 7.44 -11.64 -16.05
CA LEU A 77 6.62 -10.43 -16.22
C LEU A 77 5.65 -10.50 -17.41
N GLN A 78 5.61 -11.64 -18.11
CA GLN A 78 4.70 -11.85 -19.23
C GLN A 78 3.24 -12.05 -18.77
N PHE A 79 2.31 -11.77 -19.68
CA PHE A 79 0.92 -12.20 -19.58
C PHE A 79 0.83 -13.72 -19.78
N LYS A 80 -0.22 -14.35 -19.26
CA LYS A 80 -0.40 -15.81 -19.31
C LYS A 80 -1.15 -16.30 -20.55
N ASP A 81 -1.95 -15.43 -21.16
CA ASP A 81 -2.79 -15.74 -22.31
C ASP A 81 -2.08 -15.30 -23.61
N GLU A 82 -2.10 -16.16 -24.62
CA GLU A 82 -1.30 -16.01 -25.85
C GLU A 82 -1.82 -14.89 -26.79
N GLU A 83 -3.01 -14.36 -26.56
CA GLU A 83 -3.59 -13.24 -27.34
C GLU A 83 -2.98 -11.87 -26.97
N ASP A 84 -2.33 -11.76 -25.80
CA ASP A 84 -1.75 -10.53 -25.22
C ASP A 84 -0.19 -10.58 -25.20
N ASP A 85 0.46 -10.84 -26.35
CA ASP A 85 1.94 -10.77 -26.50
C ASP A 85 2.45 -9.31 -26.48
N TYR A 86 2.30 -8.63 -25.34
CA TYR A 86 2.89 -7.31 -25.10
C TYR A 86 4.42 -7.42 -25.09
N ARG A 87 5.04 -6.96 -26.17
CA ARG A 87 6.50 -6.87 -26.28
C ARG A 87 7.00 -5.53 -25.73
N PRO A 88 8.22 -5.49 -25.17
CA PRO A 88 8.90 -4.24 -24.90
C PRO A 88 9.13 -3.46 -26.19
N GLU A 89 8.76 -2.18 -26.21
CA GLU A 89 8.90 -1.31 -27.38
C GLU A 89 9.62 -0.02 -27.01
N MET A 90 10.52 0.41 -27.90
CA MET A 90 11.18 1.72 -27.79
C MET A 90 10.29 2.83 -28.34
N GLU A 91 9.89 3.74 -27.47
CA GLU A 91 9.00 4.87 -27.77
C GLU A 91 9.60 6.21 -27.36
N ILE A 92 9.12 7.31 -27.95
CA ILE A 92 9.27 8.65 -27.34
C ILE A 92 8.07 8.89 -26.43
N ARG A 93 8.29 8.82 -25.11
CA ARG A 93 7.26 9.06 -24.09
C ARG A 93 7.36 10.49 -23.56
N GLY A 94 6.25 11.21 -23.45
CA GLY A 94 6.23 12.58 -22.93
C GLY A 94 4.85 13.05 -22.48
N VAL A 95 4.78 14.28 -21.95
CA VAL A 95 3.53 14.91 -21.52
C VAL A 95 2.69 15.27 -22.76
N PRO A 96 1.37 14.99 -22.77
CA PRO A 96 0.47 15.39 -23.85
C PRO A 96 0.62 16.87 -24.22
N GLU A 97 0.56 17.16 -25.53
CA GLU A 97 0.63 18.52 -26.09
C GLU A 97 1.96 19.28 -25.86
N LYS A 98 2.95 18.67 -25.18
CA LYS A 98 4.27 19.25 -24.89
C LYS A 98 5.39 18.40 -25.49
N SER A 99 5.59 18.51 -26.80
CA SER A 99 6.60 17.75 -27.55
C SER A 99 8.02 17.86 -26.99
N SER A 100 8.38 19.01 -26.40
CA SER A 100 9.67 19.24 -25.72
C SER A 100 9.91 18.40 -24.45
N THR A 101 8.93 17.60 -24.03
CA THR A 101 9.04 16.66 -22.89
C THR A 101 9.19 15.20 -23.33
N GLY A 102 9.29 14.96 -24.64
CA GLY A 102 9.52 13.63 -25.20
C GLY A 102 10.94 13.13 -24.88
N VAL A 103 11.03 11.94 -24.29
CA VAL A 103 12.29 11.25 -24.00
C VAL A 103 12.20 9.81 -24.53
N PRO A 104 13.26 9.28 -25.16
CA PRO A 104 13.37 7.85 -25.47
C PRO A 104 13.09 7.00 -24.23
N THR A 105 12.27 5.96 -24.37
CA THR A 105 11.85 5.11 -23.27
C THR A 105 11.60 3.70 -23.77
N ILE A 106 12.23 2.70 -23.13
CA ILE A 106 11.83 1.31 -23.29
C ILE A 106 10.60 1.08 -22.41
N LEU A 107 9.44 0.94 -23.04
CA LEU A 107 8.16 0.69 -22.39
C LEU A 107 7.95 -0.82 -22.24
N ILE A 108 7.78 -1.29 -21.01
CA ILE A 108 7.50 -2.70 -20.70
C ILE A 108 6.12 -2.77 -20.03
N LEU A 109 5.14 -3.32 -20.74
CA LEU A 109 3.83 -3.58 -20.16
C LEU A 109 3.84 -4.94 -19.44
N ALA A 110 3.41 -4.96 -18.18
CA ALA A 110 3.41 -6.17 -17.35
C ALA A 110 2.16 -6.22 -16.44
N PRO A 111 1.62 -7.40 -16.11
CA PRO A 111 0.47 -7.53 -15.22
C PRO A 111 0.88 -7.18 -13.78
N TRP A 112 0.23 -6.18 -13.21
CA TRP A 112 0.56 -5.71 -11.85
C TRP A 112 0.07 -6.66 -10.77
N SER A 113 0.95 -6.98 -9.83
CA SER A 113 0.59 -7.42 -8.49
C SER A 113 1.58 -6.88 -7.48
N THR A 114 1.15 -6.68 -6.22
CA THR A 114 2.04 -6.29 -5.13
C THR A 114 3.14 -7.32 -4.86
N GLU A 115 2.88 -8.59 -5.17
CA GLU A 115 3.84 -9.69 -5.05
C GLU A 115 4.97 -9.56 -6.07
N LYS A 116 4.65 -9.14 -7.31
CA LYS A 116 5.62 -8.97 -8.41
C LYS A 116 6.38 -7.65 -8.38
N GLN A 117 6.08 -6.71 -7.48
CA GLN A 117 6.74 -5.39 -7.46
C GLN A 117 8.27 -5.50 -7.41
N ARG A 118 8.82 -6.46 -6.67
CA ARG A 118 10.28 -6.69 -6.63
C ARG A 118 10.85 -7.27 -7.92
N ASP A 119 10.08 -8.06 -8.65
CA ASP A 119 10.48 -8.59 -9.96
C ASP A 119 10.53 -7.44 -10.97
N TRP A 120 9.60 -6.48 -10.88
CA TRP A 120 9.62 -5.24 -11.69
C TRP A 120 10.85 -4.37 -11.33
N GLU A 121 11.11 -4.15 -10.04
CA GLU A 121 12.30 -3.41 -9.57
C GLU A 121 13.62 -4.07 -9.98
N THR A 122 13.66 -5.41 -10.00
CA THR A 122 14.84 -6.16 -10.42
C THR A 122 15.01 -6.10 -11.94
N ALA A 123 13.94 -6.30 -12.72
CA ALA A 123 13.95 -6.16 -14.17
C ALA A 123 14.38 -4.76 -14.62
N ALA A 124 13.80 -3.70 -14.02
CA ALA A 124 14.15 -2.32 -14.33
C ALA A 124 15.62 -2.01 -14.00
N ARG A 125 16.16 -2.57 -12.91
CA ARG A 125 17.57 -2.39 -12.52
C ARG A 125 18.53 -3.12 -13.44
N GLU A 126 18.19 -4.34 -13.86
CA GLU A 126 18.98 -5.08 -14.86
C GLU A 126 18.97 -4.36 -16.22
N MET A 127 17.82 -3.82 -16.62
CA MET A 127 17.70 -3.02 -17.85
C MET A 127 18.52 -1.72 -17.76
N ALA A 128 18.47 -1.01 -16.64
CA ALA A 128 19.30 0.17 -16.40
C ALA A 128 20.79 -0.15 -16.44
N SER A 129 21.23 -1.27 -15.85
CA SER A 129 22.63 -1.72 -15.96
C SER A 129 23.04 -2.05 -17.40
N PHE A 130 22.16 -2.68 -18.18
CA PHE A 130 22.41 -2.94 -19.61
C PHE A 130 22.53 -1.62 -20.40
N LEU A 131 21.64 -0.66 -20.21
CA LEU A 131 21.71 0.66 -20.86
C LEU A 131 22.98 1.42 -20.47
N ALA A 132 23.39 1.35 -19.20
CA ALA A 132 24.64 1.96 -18.71
C ALA A 132 25.91 1.28 -19.25
N ASP A 133 25.87 0.00 -19.63
CA ASP A 133 26.98 -0.67 -20.33
C ASP A 133 26.96 -0.38 -21.84
N LEU A 134 25.78 -0.28 -22.44
CA LEU A 134 25.60 0.06 -23.87
C LEU A 134 26.00 1.51 -24.18
N SER A 135 25.67 2.47 -23.31
CA SER A 135 26.05 3.88 -23.45
C SER A 135 27.57 4.11 -23.50
N LYS A 136 28.37 3.21 -22.91
CA LYS A 136 29.85 3.27 -22.95
C LYS A 136 30.44 2.98 -24.34
N VAL A 137 29.68 2.32 -25.21
CA VAL A 137 30.10 1.92 -26.57
C VAL A 137 29.27 2.57 -27.68
N CYS A 138 28.22 3.31 -27.32
CA CYS A 138 27.33 4.02 -28.23
C CYS A 138 27.46 5.55 -28.05
N SER A 139 26.66 6.33 -28.79
CA SER A 139 26.75 7.80 -28.82
C SER A 139 25.68 8.53 -28.00
N PHE A 140 24.98 7.81 -27.11
CA PHE A 140 24.01 8.36 -26.15
C PHE A 140 24.55 8.27 -24.72
N GLY A 141 24.15 9.21 -23.86
CA GLY A 141 24.48 9.22 -22.43
C GLY A 141 23.68 8.18 -21.63
N GLU A 142 24.20 7.79 -20.47
CA GLU A 142 23.59 6.76 -19.60
C GLU A 142 22.09 6.98 -19.35
N THR A 143 21.69 8.22 -19.09
CA THR A 143 20.30 8.60 -18.75
C THR A 143 19.46 9.06 -19.95
N ASP A 144 19.95 8.98 -21.19
CA ASP A 144 19.22 9.45 -22.39
C ASP A 144 18.06 8.52 -22.79
N ILE A 145 18.06 7.28 -22.25
CA ILE A 145 17.01 6.28 -22.43
C ILE A 145 16.41 5.96 -21.06
N HIS A 146 15.11 6.21 -20.91
CA HIS A 146 14.39 5.82 -19.70
C HIS A 146 13.89 4.38 -19.78
N VAL A 147 13.71 3.73 -18.64
CA VAL A 147 12.99 2.46 -18.50
C VAL A 147 11.66 2.75 -17.82
N GLU A 148 10.55 2.28 -18.39
CA GLU A 148 9.21 2.37 -17.79
C GLU A 148 8.56 0.98 -17.80
N ILE A 149 8.57 0.28 -16.66
CA ILE A 149 7.75 -0.92 -16.47
C ILE A 149 6.44 -0.47 -15.86
N THR A 150 5.32 -0.64 -16.57
CA THR A 150 4.02 -0.08 -16.15
C THR A 150 2.88 -1.05 -16.40
N ALA A 151 1.85 -0.97 -15.57
CA ALA A 151 0.66 -1.78 -15.73
C ALA A 151 -0.18 -1.28 -16.91
N PRO A 152 -0.80 -2.18 -17.70
CA PRO A 152 -1.74 -1.85 -18.77
C PRO A 152 -2.74 -0.76 -18.40
N GLU A 153 -3.30 -0.78 -17.20
CA GLU A 153 -4.37 0.11 -16.74
C GLU A 153 -3.93 1.59 -16.58
N LEU A 154 -2.63 1.88 -16.65
CA LEU A 154 -2.11 3.26 -16.65
C LEU A 154 -1.87 3.83 -18.05
N VAL A 155 -1.87 2.97 -19.08
CA VAL A 155 -1.50 3.36 -20.47
C VAL A 155 -2.67 3.16 -21.43
N HIS A 156 -3.49 2.13 -21.22
CA HIS A 156 -4.66 1.87 -22.05
C HIS A 156 -5.68 3.00 -21.98
N ARG A 157 -6.38 3.21 -23.09
CA ARG A 157 -7.53 4.10 -23.13
C ARG A 157 -8.60 3.58 -22.20
N THR A 158 -8.97 4.40 -21.21
CA THR A 158 -10.13 4.15 -20.37
C THR A 158 -11.32 5.00 -20.83
N TYR A 159 -12.50 4.44 -20.64
CA TYR A 159 -13.79 5.04 -20.91
C TYR A 159 -14.54 5.20 -19.59
N TYR A 160 -15.39 6.22 -19.48
CA TYR A 160 -16.19 6.44 -18.30
C TYR A 160 -17.57 7.02 -18.61
N THR A 161 -18.54 6.70 -17.74
CA THR A 161 -19.89 7.28 -17.75
C THR A 161 -20.49 7.26 -16.33
N ASN A 162 -21.61 7.94 -16.13
CA ASN A 162 -22.31 8.01 -14.84
C ASN A 162 -22.84 6.64 -14.39
N ILE A 163 -23.21 6.53 -13.12
CA ILE A 163 -23.99 5.39 -12.62
C ILE A 163 -25.39 5.88 -12.27
N ASP A 164 -26.37 5.49 -13.08
CA ASP A 164 -27.78 5.87 -12.91
C ASP A 164 -28.55 4.92 -11.98
N ASP A 165 -27.91 3.86 -11.50
CA ASP A 165 -28.48 2.90 -10.54
C ASP A 165 -28.61 3.53 -9.14
N PRO A 166 -29.84 3.65 -8.58
CA PRO A 166 -30.07 4.28 -7.28
C PRO A 166 -29.38 3.59 -6.09
N VAL A 167 -29.11 2.28 -6.18
CA VAL A 167 -28.43 1.53 -5.11
C VAL A 167 -27.00 2.02 -4.97
N PHE A 168 -26.31 2.20 -6.10
CA PHE A 168 -24.95 2.73 -6.13
C PHE A 168 -24.89 4.20 -5.72
N GLN A 169 -25.87 5.01 -6.12
CA GLN A 169 -25.97 6.43 -5.71
C GLN A 169 -26.14 6.56 -4.19
N SER A 170 -27.08 5.82 -3.59
CA SER A 170 -27.29 5.84 -2.13
C SER A 170 -26.08 5.32 -1.34
N ALA A 171 -25.41 4.28 -1.84
CA ALA A 171 -24.15 3.82 -1.25
C ALA A 171 -23.03 4.89 -1.35
N TRP A 172 -22.98 5.63 -2.45
CA TRP A 172 -21.97 6.66 -2.69
C TRP A 172 -22.06 7.85 -1.72
N GLU A 173 -23.27 8.30 -1.38
CA GLU A 173 -23.48 9.38 -0.40
C GLU A 173 -22.82 9.05 0.95
N CYS A 174 -22.87 7.79 1.37
CA CYS A 174 -22.23 7.31 2.60
C CYS A 174 -20.71 7.05 2.43
N LEU A 175 -20.32 6.40 1.33
CA LEU A 175 -18.93 5.97 1.09
C LEU A 175 -17.99 7.13 0.74
N SER A 176 -18.44 8.12 -0.02
CA SER A 176 -17.61 9.24 -0.51
C SER A 176 -16.91 9.99 0.62
N THR A 177 -17.65 10.37 1.68
CA THR A 177 -17.09 11.03 2.87
C THR A 177 -16.07 10.16 3.59
N THR A 178 -16.34 8.85 3.70
CA THR A 178 -15.46 7.88 4.36
C THR A 178 -14.15 7.70 3.58
N ILE A 179 -14.24 7.58 2.26
CA ILE A 179 -13.08 7.45 1.36
C ILE A 179 -12.27 8.75 1.34
N PHE A 180 -12.93 9.92 1.26
CA PHE A 180 -12.25 11.22 1.32
C PHE A 180 -11.45 11.38 2.61
N ASN A 181 -12.07 11.14 3.77
CA ASN A 181 -11.39 11.21 5.06
C ASN A 181 -10.22 10.21 5.16
N ARG A 182 -10.35 9.02 4.56
CA ARG A 182 -9.24 8.05 4.46
C ARG A 182 -8.10 8.60 3.61
N LEU A 183 -8.37 9.21 2.46
CA LEU A 183 -7.37 9.82 1.60
C LEU A 183 -6.66 10.99 2.30
N GLN A 184 -7.39 11.83 3.05
CA GLN A 184 -6.81 12.91 3.84
C GLN A 184 -5.95 12.43 5.01
N SER A 185 -6.12 11.19 5.50
CA SER A 185 -5.23 10.59 6.52
C SER A 185 -3.90 10.08 5.97
N LEU A 186 -3.76 9.98 4.64
CA LEU A 186 -2.54 9.52 3.98
C LEU A 186 -1.69 10.73 3.60
N ARG A 187 -0.53 10.91 4.25
CA ARG A 187 0.35 12.08 4.08
C ARG A 187 0.66 12.43 2.62
N ALA A 188 0.81 11.42 1.75
CA ALA A 188 1.10 11.60 0.34
C ALA A 188 -0.07 12.17 -0.49
N ILE A 189 -1.31 12.01 -0.01
CA ILE A 189 -2.56 12.33 -0.70
C ILE A 189 -3.32 13.47 -0.01
N GLN A 190 -3.02 13.75 1.27
CA GLN A 190 -3.57 14.86 2.05
C GLN A 190 -3.43 16.20 1.31
N GLY A 191 -4.54 16.91 1.11
CA GLY A 191 -4.59 18.16 0.34
C GLY A 191 -4.46 18.01 -1.18
N HIS A 192 -4.10 16.83 -1.69
CA HIS A 192 -3.86 16.60 -3.13
C HIS A 192 -5.04 15.97 -3.88
N THR A 193 -6.11 15.50 -3.21
CA THR A 193 -7.27 14.90 -3.91
C THR A 193 -7.97 15.92 -4.82
N THR A 194 -7.97 15.67 -6.13
CA THR A 194 -8.57 16.55 -7.16
C THR A 194 -9.92 16.07 -7.66
N CYS A 195 -10.19 14.76 -7.62
CA CYS A 195 -11.50 14.18 -7.89
C CYS A 195 -11.71 12.96 -7.00
N LEU A 196 -12.96 12.79 -6.56
CA LEU A 196 -13.47 11.58 -5.93
C LEU A 196 -14.90 11.39 -6.45
N SER A 197 -15.13 10.34 -7.24
CA SER A 197 -16.41 10.09 -7.92
C SER A 197 -16.71 8.59 -8.03
N LEU A 198 -17.98 8.25 -8.18
CA LEU A 198 -18.42 6.90 -8.53
C LEU A 198 -18.92 6.92 -9.98
N GLN A 199 -18.29 6.14 -10.84
CA GLN A 199 -18.56 6.11 -12.27
C GLN A 199 -18.38 4.69 -12.83
N LYS A 200 -19.05 4.38 -13.93
CA LYS A 200 -18.66 3.27 -14.80
C LYS A 200 -17.26 3.60 -15.34
N TYR A 201 -16.26 2.75 -15.15
CA TYR A 201 -14.88 3.02 -15.57
C TYR A 201 -14.17 1.73 -15.97
N GLY A 202 -13.50 1.73 -17.12
CA GLY A 202 -12.72 0.59 -17.59
C GLY A 202 -12.23 0.78 -19.02
N THR A 203 -11.77 -0.30 -19.66
CA THR A 203 -11.23 -0.28 -21.04
C THR A 203 -12.26 -0.67 -22.11
N ASN A 204 -13.49 -1.02 -21.73
CA ASN A 204 -14.55 -1.39 -22.67
C ASN A 204 -15.13 -0.12 -23.33
N ASP A 205 -15.20 -0.11 -24.66
CA ASP A 205 -15.74 1.00 -25.44
C ASP A 205 -17.28 1.10 -25.36
N VAL A 206 -17.95 -0.01 -25.06
CA VAL A 206 -19.36 -0.01 -24.63
C VAL A 206 -19.42 0.39 -23.15
N LEU A 207 -19.69 1.67 -22.92
CA LEU A 207 -19.58 2.33 -21.62
C LEU A 207 -20.26 1.57 -20.47
N ASP A 208 -21.47 1.05 -20.69
CA ASP A 208 -22.28 0.37 -19.67
C ASP A 208 -21.71 -0.99 -19.23
N ASN A 209 -20.88 -1.63 -20.07
CA ASN A 209 -20.23 -2.91 -19.74
C ASN A 209 -19.06 -2.74 -18.76
N ASN A 210 -18.58 -1.52 -18.55
CA ASN A 210 -17.53 -1.27 -17.57
C ASN A 210 -18.03 -1.51 -16.11
N PRO A 211 -17.16 -1.86 -15.17
CA PRO A 211 -17.54 -2.01 -13.78
C PRO A 211 -17.84 -0.65 -13.09
N PRO A 212 -18.82 -0.61 -12.16
CA PRO A 212 -18.92 0.45 -11.17
C PRO A 212 -17.60 0.60 -10.41
N THR A 213 -17.02 1.81 -10.45
CA THR A 213 -15.66 2.06 -9.95
C THR A 213 -15.62 3.39 -9.21
N VAL A 214 -15.03 3.39 -8.01
CA VAL A 214 -14.66 4.63 -7.33
C VAL A 214 -13.41 5.18 -8.00
N TYR A 215 -13.58 6.27 -8.75
CA TYR A 215 -12.48 6.99 -9.38
C TYR A 215 -11.92 8.03 -8.41
N ILE A 216 -10.59 8.01 -8.27
CA ILE A 216 -9.83 8.91 -7.42
C ILE A 216 -8.74 9.53 -8.31
N SER A 217 -8.71 10.86 -8.39
CA SER A 217 -7.55 11.57 -8.93
C SER A 217 -6.92 12.45 -7.88
N VAL A 218 -5.61 12.63 -8.00
CA VAL A 218 -4.81 13.52 -7.15
C VAL A 218 -3.99 14.49 -8.01
N GLY A 219 -3.49 15.56 -7.40
CA GLY A 219 -2.60 16.52 -8.03
C GLY A 219 -1.27 15.88 -8.43
N TYR A 220 -0.65 16.41 -9.49
CA TYR A 220 0.65 15.95 -10.00
C TYR A 220 1.83 16.20 -9.04
N ASP A 221 1.60 16.87 -7.92
CA ASP A 221 2.53 17.12 -6.83
C ASP A 221 2.42 16.11 -5.68
N SER A 222 1.41 15.23 -5.70
CA SER A 222 1.28 14.10 -4.77
C SER A 222 2.41 13.07 -4.99
N ASP A 223 3.06 12.63 -3.91
CA ASP A 223 4.17 11.67 -3.99
C ASP A 223 3.65 10.22 -4.16
N GLU A 224 3.60 9.79 -5.42
CA GLU A 224 3.21 8.44 -5.84
C GLU A 224 4.02 7.32 -5.17
N THR A 225 5.29 7.56 -4.82
CA THR A 225 6.16 6.55 -4.18
C THR A 225 5.74 6.20 -2.75
N GLN A 226 4.80 6.98 -2.19
CA GLN A 226 4.21 6.83 -0.86
C GLN A 226 2.72 6.42 -0.90
N TRP A 227 2.11 6.21 -2.07
CA TRP A 227 0.70 5.77 -2.17
C TRP A 227 0.51 4.31 -1.74
N LEU A 228 1.52 3.46 -1.93
CA LEU A 228 1.51 2.06 -1.49
C LEU A 228 1.86 1.94 0.00
N LYS A 229 1.08 1.14 0.73
CA LYS A 229 1.40 0.71 2.11
C LYS A 229 2.66 -0.19 2.07
N LYS A 230 3.83 0.43 2.23
CA LYS A 230 5.09 -0.31 2.43
C LYS A 230 5.07 -1.05 3.78
N ARG A 231 5.76 -2.20 3.85
CA ARG A 231 6.11 -2.86 5.12
C ARG A 231 6.81 -1.83 6.01
N THR A 232 6.52 -1.87 7.30
CA THR A 232 7.30 -1.09 8.27
C THR A 232 8.64 -1.80 8.46
N GLU A 233 9.66 -1.36 7.72
CA GLU A 233 11.04 -1.88 7.78
C GLU A 233 11.70 -1.53 9.13
N ASP A 234 11.33 -0.38 9.70
CA ASP A 234 11.69 -0.01 11.06
C ASP A 234 11.05 -0.94 12.13
N GLY A 235 11.62 -0.92 13.33
CA GLY A 235 11.02 -1.54 14.51
C GLY A 235 9.65 -0.94 14.83
N TYR A 236 8.80 -1.67 15.56
CA TYR A 236 7.56 -1.08 16.07
C TYR A 236 7.88 -0.05 17.16
N TYR A 237 7.34 1.16 17.00
CA TYR A 237 7.48 2.21 17.99
C TYR A 237 6.54 1.96 19.18
N SER A 238 7.02 2.24 20.40
CA SER A 238 6.22 2.17 21.63
C SER A 238 5.35 3.41 21.87
N THR A 239 5.37 4.36 20.93
CA THR A 239 4.55 5.58 20.91
C THR A 239 3.74 5.61 19.64
N VAL A 240 2.59 6.29 19.67
CA VAL A 240 1.66 6.34 18.54
C VAL A 240 1.53 7.75 17.98
N HIS A 241 1.34 7.81 16.67
CA HIS A 241 1.38 9.03 15.86
C HIS A 241 0.12 9.18 15.01
N ILE A 242 -0.13 10.41 14.53
CA ILE A 242 -1.18 10.63 13.53
C ILE A 242 -0.80 9.87 12.25
N GLY A 243 -1.76 9.14 11.68
CA GLY A 243 -1.55 8.27 10.53
C GLY A 243 -1.28 6.80 10.89
N ASP A 244 -0.92 6.48 12.14
CA ASP A 244 -0.78 5.09 12.57
C ASP A 244 -2.11 4.35 12.51
N ASP A 245 -2.06 3.07 12.19
CA ASP A 245 -3.19 2.15 12.26
C ASP A 245 -3.32 1.52 13.64
N PHE A 246 -4.56 1.33 14.08
CA PHE A 246 -4.86 0.67 15.34
C PHE A 246 -6.04 -0.30 15.16
N GLY A 247 -6.15 -1.32 16.01
CA GLY A 247 -7.26 -2.27 15.97
C GLY A 247 -7.56 -2.86 17.34
N ALA A 248 -8.61 -3.67 17.44
CA ALA A 248 -8.90 -4.42 18.65
C ALA A 248 -7.79 -5.45 18.94
N ALA A 249 -7.37 -5.59 20.20
CA ALA A 249 -6.29 -6.49 20.63
C ALA A 249 -6.74 -7.96 20.76
N ARG A 250 -7.47 -8.47 19.77
CA ARG A 250 -7.92 -9.85 19.67
C ARG A 250 -7.99 -10.29 18.21
N ASP A 251 -8.01 -11.59 17.97
CA ASP A 251 -8.49 -12.12 16.70
C ASP A 251 -10.02 -12.19 16.71
N ILE A 252 -10.62 -12.08 15.54
CA ILE A 252 -12.05 -12.28 15.32
C ILE A 252 -12.28 -13.66 14.69
N LYS A 253 -13.46 -14.23 14.90
CA LYS A 253 -13.86 -15.51 14.29
C LYS A 253 -14.89 -15.25 13.19
N ARG A 254 -14.56 -15.59 11.95
CA ARG A 254 -15.50 -15.59 10.83
C ARG A 254 -16.53 -16.72 11.03
N THR A 255 -17.72 -16.62 10.46
CA THR A 255 -18.84 -17.56 10.71
C THR A 255 -18.55 -19.02 10.31
N ASP A 256 -17.61 -19.26 9.41
CA ASP A 256 -17.10 -20.58 9.01
C ASP A 256 -16.07 -21.16 9.99
N GLY A 257 -15.61 -20.36 10.95
CA GLY A 257 -14.65 -20.74 11.98
C GLY A 257 -13.23 -20.23 11.78
N GLU A 258 -12.94 -19.57 10.66
CA GLU A 258 -11.60 -19.02 10.40
C GLU A 258 -11.26 -17.89 11.40
N ARG A 259 -10.01 -17.85 11.87
CA ARG A 259 -9.49 -16.72 12.67
C ARG A 259 -8.95 -15.66 11.73
N LEU A 260 -9.57 -14.48 11.76
CA LEU A 260 -9.11 -13.31 11.02
C LEU A 260 -8.59 -12.25 12.00
N SER A 261 -7.76 -11.34 11.49
CA SER A 261 -7.48 -10.09 12.20
C SER A 261 -8.69 -9.15 12.10
N PRO A 262 -8.95 -8.33 13.14
CA PRO A 262 -10.04 -7.37 13.12
C PRO A 262 -9.82 -6.29 12.05
N THR A 263 -10.89 -5.57 11.71
CA THR A 263 -10.73 -4.31 10.97
C THR A 263 -9.95 -3.30 11.81
N ASN A 264 -9.22 -2.42 11.13
CA ASN A 264 -8.37 -1.41 11.76
C ASN A 264 -8.81 0.02 11.39
N GLY A 265 -8.72 0.91 12.36
CA GLY A 265 -8.82 2.35 12.15
C GLY A 265 -7.46 2.96 11.85
N THR A 266 -7.46 4.27 11.61
CA THR A 266 -6.24 5.10 11.63
C THR A 266 -6.43 6.24 12.62
N ILE A 267 -5.38 6.58 13.35
CA ILE A 267 -5.32 7.68 14.31
C ILE A 267 -5.36 8.98 13.51
N GLY A 268 -6.54 9.60 13.42
CA GLY A 268 -6.75 10.82 12.64
C GLY A 268 -6.32 12.10 13.37
N CYS A 269 -6.57 12.18 14.68
CA CYS A 269 -6.19 13.33 15.49
C CYS A 269 -6.14 13.00 16.98
N PHE A 270 -5.43 13.85 17.72
CA PHE A 270 -5.40 13.85 19.17
C PHE A 270 -6.18 15.07 19.72
N VAL A 271 -6.78 14.95 20.89
CA VAL A 271 -7.29 16.10 21.68
C VAL A 271 -6.74 16.03 23.10
N GLN A 272 -6.99 17.01 23.96
CA GLN A 272 -6.56 16.97 25.37
C GLN A 272 -7.73 17.42 26.23
N LEU A 273 -8.17 16.60 27.19
CA LEU A 273 -9.11 17.07 28.22
C LEU A 273 -8.40 17.12 29.57
N LYS A 274 -8.79 18.10 30.38
CA LYS A 274 -8.38 18.27 31.76
C LYS A 274 -9.49 17.74 32.66
N THR A 275 -9.18 16.88 33.62
CA THR A 275 -10.21 16.41 34.57
C THR A 275 -10.65 17.56 35.48
N SER A 276 -11.92 17.53 35.90
CA SER A 276 -12.52 18.53 36.81
C SER A 276 -12.28 18.23 38.29
N ASP A 277 -11.39 17.29 38.59
CA ASP A 277 -11.06 16.87 39.95
C ASP A 277 -10.31 17.98 40.72
N PRO A 278 -10.30 17.96 42.07
CA PRO A 278 -9.53 18.91 42.89
C PRO A 278 -8.04 18.97 42.54
N GLU A 279 -7.47 17.86 42.05
CA GLU A 279 -6.15 17.79 41.40
C GLU A 279 -6.34 17.51 39.91
N PRO A 280 -6.47 18.56 39.07
CA PRO A 280 -6.93 18.37 37.70
C PRO A 280 -5.81 17.84 36.79
N THR A 281 -6.01 16.65 36.23
CA THR A 281 -5.01 15.97 35.38
C THR A 281 -5.31 16.16 33.90
N TRP A 282 -4.29 16.45 33.09
CA TRP A 282 -4.42 16.42 31.64
C TRP A 282 -4.31 15.00 31.13
N ARG A 283 -5.24 14.62 30.26
CA ARG A 283 -5.19 13.40 29.47
C ARG A 283 -5.23 13.82 28.00
N THR A 284 -4.07 13.77 27.34
CA THR A 284 -3.99 13.70 25.87
C THR A 284 -4.73 12.50 25.40
N PHE A 285 -5.35 12.69 24.25
CA PHE A 285 -6.58 12.13 23.75
C PHE A 285 -6.39 11.59 22.29
N ILE A 286 -7.05 10.52 21.79
CA ILE A 286 -7.12 10.06 20.35
C ILE A 286 -8.58 9.87 19.90
N LEU A 287 -9.12 10.68 18.98
CA LEU A 287 -10.50 10.53 18.46
C LEU A 287 -10.58 9.46 17.34
N THR A 288 -11.68 8.70 17.29
CA THR A 288 -11.88 7.69 16.23
C THR A 288 -13.35 7.39 15.89
N SER A 289 -13.57 6.67 14.78
CA SER A 289 -14.90 6.28 14.28
C SER A 289 -15.45 5.03 14.98
N TYR A 290 -16.79 4.93 15.05
CA TYR A 290 -17.45 3.78 15.65
C TYR A 290 -17.11 2.45 14.94
N GLN A 291 -17.01 2.47 13.60
CA GLN A 291 -16.64 1.31 12.77
C GLN A 291 -15.28 0.70 13.16
N ALA A 292 -14.32 1.52 13.59
CA ALA A 292 -13.00 1.04 14.02
C ALA A 292 -13.00 0.41 15.42
N VAL A 293 -14.04 0.64 16.23
CA VAL A 293 -14.15 0.08 17.59
C VAL A 293 -15.14 -1.07 17.70
N GLN A 294 -16.05 -1.27 16.73
CA GLN A 294 -16.95 -2.43 16.67
C GLN A 294 -16.24 -3.78 16.88
N PRO A 295 -15.05 -4.07 16.30
CA PRO A 295 -14.36 -5.34 16.51
C PRO A 295 -13.86 -5.61 17.93
N ALA A 296 -13.89 -4.63 18.83
CA ALA A 296 -13.50 -4.81 20.23
C ALA A 296 -14.61 -5.37 21.12
N PHE A 297 -15.89 -5.26 20.70
CA PHE A 297 -17.05 -5.70 21.47
C PHE A 297 -17.41 -7.16 21.21
N ASP A 298 -17.98 -7.86 22.20
CA ASP A 298 -18.43 -9.24 22.00
C ASP A 298 -19.60 -9.33 21.00
N GLY A 299 -19.62 -10.41 20.22
CA GLY A 299 -20.58 -10.64 19.14
C GLY A 299 -20.39 -9.78 17.88
N PHE A 300 -19.23 -9.14 17.68
CA PHE A 300 -18.81 -8.72 16.34
C PHE A 300 -18.63 -9.94 15.45
N THR A 301 -19.34 -9.99 14.31
CA THR A 301 -19.28 -11.11 13.37
C THR A 301 -18.91 -10.65 11.97
N VAL A 302 -18.29 -11.55 11.21
CA VAL A 302 -17.93 -11.34 9.81
C VAL A 302 -18.31 -12.62 9.06
N THR A 303 -18.88 -12.48 7.86
CA THR A 303 -19.27 -13.58 6.98
C THR A 303 -18.38 -13.64 5.74
N PRO A 304 -18.08 -14.83 5.18
CA PRO A 304 -17.43 -14.95 3.89
C PRO A 304 -18.25 -14.28 2.78
N ASN A 305 -17.60 -13.62 1.84
CA ASN A 305 -18.21 -13.06 0.64
C ASN A 305 -17.30 -13.32 -0.57
N GLY A 306 -17.43 -14.50 -1.17
CA GLY A 306 -16.46 -14.98 -2.17
C GLY A 306 -15.08 -15.19 -1.54
N THR A 307 -14.06 -14.55 -2.10
CA THR A 307 -12.70 -14.50 -1.51
C THR A 307 -12.57 -13.49 -0.38
N ASP A 308 -13.51 -12.55 -0.25
CA ASP A 308 -13.49 -11.48 0.74
C ASP A 308 -14.32 -11.84 1.98
N SER A 309 -14.48 -10.89 2.89
CA SER A 309 -15.28 -11.05 4.09
C SER A 309 -15.98 -9.74 4.45
N SER A 310 -17.27 -9.83 4.77
CA SER A 310 -18.15 -8.68 5.02
C SER A 310 -18.62 -8.66 6.48
N VAL A 311 -18.73 -7.47 7.08
CA VAL A 311 -19.27 -7.31 8.43
C VAL A 311 -20.72 -7.80 8.42
N ALA A 312 -21.03 -8.73 9.33
CA ALA A 312 -22.37 -9.29 9.47
C ALA A 312 -23.07 -8.67 10.69
N PRO A 313 -24.40 -8.81 10.81
CA PRO A 313 -25.13 -8.32 11.97
C PRO A 313 -24.55 -8.86 13.30
N PRO A 314 -24.53 -8.06 14.37
CA PRO A 314 -24.01 -8.52 15.65
C PRO A 314 -24.80 -9.73 16.19
N THR A 315 -24.11 -10.60 16.93
CA THR A 315 -24.76 -11.73 17.61
C THR A 315 -25.86 -11.22 18.54
N ARG A 316 -27.08 -11.74 18.41
CA ARG A 316 -28.23 -11.27 19.18
C ARG A 316 -27.95 -11.32 20.70
N ASN A 317 -28.25 -10.23 21.39
CA ASN A 317 -28.02 -10.02 22.83
C ASN A 317 -26.54 -9.97 23.26
N SER A 318 -25.57 -9.81 22.35
CA SER A 318 -24.17 -9.58 22.71
C SER A 318 -23.92 -8.14 23.20
N ASP A 319 -22.69 -7.89 23.65
CA ASP A 319 -22.19 -6.54 23.96
C ASP A 319 -22.34 -5.60 22.76
N LEU A 320 -21.92 -6.03 21.55
CA LEU A 320 -22.05 -5.21 20.34
C LEU A 320 -23.52 -4.96 19.98
N TRP A 321 -24.37 -6.00 20.02
CA TRP A 321 -25.82 -5.85 19.79
C TRP A 321 -26.44 -4.81 20.74
N THR A 322 -26.01 -4.82 22.00
CA THR A 322 -26.46 -3.86 23.01
C THR A 322 -25.98 -2.45 22.65
N VAL A 323 -24.70 -2.29 22.30
CA VAL A 323 -24.12 -0.99 21.94
C VAL A 323 -24.73 -0.41 20.65
N ASP A 324 -24.95 -1.23 19.63
CA ASP A 324 -25.66 -0.82 18.39
C ASP A 324 -27.12 -0.41 18.69
N SER A 325 -27.78 -1.06 19.66
CA SER A 325 -29.19 -0.81 20.00
C SER A 325 -29.44 0.40 20.89
N VAL A 326 -28.60 0.62 21.92
CA VAL A 326 -28.85 1.65 22.96
C VAL A 326 -27.70 2.65 23.16
N GLY A 327 -26.57 2.46 22.48
CA GLY A 327 -25.35 3.26 22.60
C GLY A 327 -24.34 2.73 23.62
N TYR A 328 -23.10 3.22 23.55
CA TYR A 328 -22.08 3.02 24.57
C TYR A 328 -21.98 4.28 25.44
N THR A 329 -22.13 4.15 26.75
CA THR A 329 -22.16 5.25 27.73
C THR A 329 -21.10 5.03 28.83
N PRO A 330 -20.70 6.06 29.60
CA PRO A 330 -19.78 5.88 30.72
C PRO A 330 -20.29 4.88 31.79
N SER A 331 -21.61 4.73 31.87
CA SER A 331 -22.33 3.81 32.77
C SER A 331 -22.57 2.41 32.19
N SER A 332 -22.10 2.13 30.97
CA SER A 332 -22.31 0.82 30.34
C SER A 332 -21.54 -0.28 31.06
N SER A 333 -22.20 -1.42 31.29
CA SER A 333 -21.58 -2.62 31.84
C SER A 333 -20.72 -3.38 30.81
N VAL A 334 -20.84 -3.04 29.53
CA VAL A 334 -20.13 -3.64 28.40
C VAL A 334 -18.62 -3.38 28.51
N LYS A 335 -17.80 -4.41 28.30
CA LYS A 335 -16.34 -4.35 28.46
C LYS A 335 -15.64 -4.67 27.14
N PRO A 336 -15.45 -3.67 26.25
CA PRO A 336 -14.72 -3.87 25.02
C PRO A 336 -13.27 -4.28 25.30
N THR A 337 -12.72 -5.07 24.38
CA THR A 337 -11.31 -5.45 24.35
C THR A 337 -10.43 -4.18 24.26
N ALA A 338 -9.21 -4.25 24.81
CA ALA A 338 -8.22 -3.19 24.62
C ALA A 338 -7.87 -3.01 23.14
N PHE A 339 -7.25 -1.87 22.81
CA PHE A 339 -6.77 -1.57 21.46
C PHE A 339 -5.25 -1.69 21.34
N GLU A 340 -4.76 -1.95 20.14
CA GLU A 340 -3.34 -2.04 19.82
C GLU A 340 -2.93 -1.27 18.56
N SER A 341 -1.72 -0.71 18.60
CA SER A 341 -0.97 -0.12 17.49
C SER A 341 0.48 -0.65 17.50
N PRO A 342 1.03 -1.16 16.40
CA PRO A 342 0.35 -1.39 15.12
C PRO A 342 -0.81 -2.38 15.29
N SER A 343 -1.83 -2.28 14.42
CA SER A 343 -2.96 -3.21 14.46
C SER A 343 -2.52 -4.66 14.23
N ARG A 344 -3.23 -5.64 14.82
CA ARG A 344 -2.97 -7.08 14.59
C ARG A 344 -2.84 -7.44 13.11
N SER A 345 -3.67 -6.83 12.28
CA SER A 345 -3.73 -7.02 10.84
C SER A 345 -2.43 -6.57 10.15
N LYS A 346 -1.86 -5.43 10.58
CA LYS A 346 -0.53 -4.98 10.11
C LYS A 346 0.60 -5.81 10.70
N HIS A 347 0.47 -6.26 11.94
CA HIS A 347 1.43 -7.18 12.55
C HIS A 347 1.53 -8.50 11.76
N HIS A 348 0.39 -9.19 11.55
CA HIS A 348 0.35 -10.42 10.75
C HIS A 348 0.81 -10.20 9.31
N PHE A 349 0.45 -9.08 8.67
CA PHE A 349 0.95 -8.73 7.35
C PHE A 349 2.49 -8.63 7.31
N ASN A 350 3.10 -7.89 8.25
CA ASN A 350 4.55 -7.75 8.32
C ASN A 350 5.24 -9.10 8.56
N ILE A 351 4.73 -9.93 9.49
CA ILE A 351 5.28 -11.27 9.74
C ILE A 351 5.17 -12.16 8.51
N ARG A 352 4.02 -12.15 7.81
CA ARG A 352 3.82 -12.93 6.57
C ARG A 352 4.81 -12.53 5.49
N VAL A 353 4.98 -11.23 5.24
CA VAL A 353 5.96 -10.71 4.27
C VAL A 353 7.41 -11.09 4.64
N ILE A 354 7.74 -11.11 5.93
CA ILE A 354 9.07 -11.56 6.39
C ILE A 354 9.25 -13.07 6.17
N ASP A 355 8.23 -13.89 6.45
CA ASP A 355 8.28 -15.34 6.25
C ASP A 355 8.34 -15.69 4.74
N GLU A 356 7.62 -14.96 3.90
CA GLU A 356 7.70 -15.01 2.43
C GLU A 356 9.13 -14.65 1.94
N ASP A 357 9.72 -13.57 2.46
CA ASP A 357 11.11 -13.15 2.13
C ASP A 357 12.15 -14.23 2.52
N VAL A 358 12.03 -14.78 3.73
CA VAL A 358 12.93 -15.84 4.22
C VAL A 358 12.79 -17.10 3.36
N ALA A 359 11.56 -17.53 3.05
CA ALA A 359 11.31 -18.70 2.20
C ALA A 359 11.87 -18.50 0.78
N TYR A 360 11.68 -17.32 0.17
CA TYR A 360 12.23 -16.99 -1.14
C TYR A 360 13.76 -17.06 -1.17
N LEU A 361 14.44 -16.43 -0.21
CA LEU A 361 15.90 -16.44 -0.14
C LEU A 361 16.46 -17.84 0.16
N THR A 362 15.83 -18.60 1.05
CA THR A 362 16.20 -20.00 1.32
C THR A 362 16.08 -20.87 0.07
N ASN A 363 14.96 -20.79 -0.66
CA ASN A 363 14.76 -21.52 -1.92
C ASN A 363 15.79 -21.13 -3.00
N ARG A 364 16.24 -19.87 -3.04
CA ARG A 364 17.29 -19.43 -3.98
C ARG A 364 18.67 -19.99 -3.63
N ILE A 365 19.02 -20.04 -2.36
CA ILE A 365 20.28 -20.66 -1.90
C ILE A 365 20.26 -22.15 -2.26
N GLN A 366 19.19 -22.87 -1.92
CA GLN A 366 19.06 -24.30 -2.20
C GLN A 366 19.20 -24.61 -3.70
N ARG A 367 18.51 -23.88 -4.58
CA ARG A 367 18.63 -24.04 -6.06
C ARG A 367 20.03 -23.76 -6.62
N TRP A 368 20.91 -23.11 -5.86
CA TRP A 368 22.30 -22.88 -6.24
C TRP A 368 23.23 -23.93 -5.64
N GLU A 369 22.95 -24.43 -4.44
CA GLU A 369 23.65 -25.55 -3.81
C GLU A 369 23.35 -26.90 -4.51
N GLU A 370 22.16 -27.07 -5.09
CA GLU A 370 21.76 -28.25 -5.89
C GLU A 370 22.37 -28.28 -7.30
N LYS A 371 23.00 -27.19 -7.77
CA LYS A 371 23.67 -27.17 -9.07
C LYS A 371 25.12 -27.62 -8.91
N ASP A 372 25.39 -28.84 -9.33
CA ASP A 372 26.71 -29.47 -9.38
C ASP A 372 27.61 -28.84 -10.47
N GLN A 373 27.93 -27.56 -10.30
CA GLN A 373 28.84 -26.76 -11.10
C GLN A 373 29.74 -25.94 -10.17
N PRO A 374 30.99 -25.65 -10.54
CA PRO A 374 31.89 -24.86 -9.69
C PRO A 374 31.33 -23.45 -9.45
N THR A 375 30.89 -23.21 -8.22
CA THR A 375 30.34 -21.93 -7.74
C THR A 375 31.36 -20.82 -7.96
N LYS A 376 31.03 -19.84 -8.81
CA LYS A 376 31.89 -18.70 -9.07
C LYS A 376 31.97 -17.80 -7.83
N GLU A 377 33.09 -17.13 -7.61
CA GLU A 377 33.34 -16.20 -6.50
C GLU A 377 32.14 -15.25 -6.22
N ARG A 378 31.61 -14.64 -7.29
CA ARG A 378 30.46 -13.73 -7.25
C ARG A 378 29.14 -14.40 -6.81
N GLN A 379 28.96 -15.70 -7.10
CA GLN A 379 27.82 -16.48 -6.62
C GLN A 379 27.97 -16.80 -5.13
N LEU A 380 29.19 -17.14 -4.68
CA LEU A 380 29.48 -17.40 -3.27
C LEU A 380 29.23 -16.14 -2.41
N GLN A 381 29.70 -14.97 -2.85
CA GLN A 381 29.39 -13.68 -2.23
C GLN A 381 27.88 -13.41 -2.16
N THR A 382 27.13 -13.76 -3.21
CA THR A 382 25.67 -13.57 -3.22
C THR A 382 24.96 -14.54 -2.24
N ILE A 383 25.44 -15.78 -2.10
CA ILE A 383 24.94 -16.75 -1.09
C ILE A 383 25.19 -16.23 0.32
N ILE A 384 26.37 -15.67 0.59
CA ILE A 384 26.71 -15.06 1.89
C ILE A 384 25.75 -13.91 2.20
N ALA A 385 25.58 -12.96 1.28
CA ALA A 385 24.66 -11.83 1.45
C ALA A 385 23.20 -12.29 1.65
N PHE A 386 22.74 -13.35 0.98
CA PHE A 386 21.41 -13.93 1.21
C PHE A 386 21.28 -14.58 2.59
N ARG A 387 22.31 -15.27 3.08
CA ARG A 387 22.32 -15.86 4.44
C ARG A 387 22.31 -14.78 5.52
N GLU A 388 23.07 -13.70 5.33
CA GLU A 388 23.05 -12.51 6.21
C GLU A 388 21.67 -11.84 6.21
N ARG A 389 21.05 -11.66 5.03
CA ARG A 389 19.70 -11.09 4.93
C ARG A 389 18.65 -11.99 5.58
N ILE A 390 18.75 -13.33 5.44
CA ILE A 390 17.87 -14.27 6.16
C ILE A 390 18.02 -14.14 7.67
N ALA A 391 19.26 -14.01 8.18
CA ALA A 391 19.49 -13.81 9.61
C ALA A 391 18.84 -12.51 10.11
N ALA A 392 19.09 -11.38 9.44
CA ALA A 392 18.49 -10.10 9.76
C ALA A 392 16.95 -10.13 9.71
N LEU A 393 16.36 -10.80 8.72
CA LEU A 393 14.91 -10.97 8.62
C LEU A 393 14.33 -11.83 9.77
N ARG A 394 15.03 -12.89 10.19
CA ARG A 394 14.62 -13.72 11.33
C ARG A 394 14.71 -12.96 12.65
N ASP A 395 15.74 -12.13 12.83
CA ASP A 395 15.85 -11.25 13.99
C ASP A 395 14.77 -10.17 14.01
N GLU A 396 14.47 -9.55 12.86
CA GLU A 396 13.36 -8.59 12.74
C GLU A 396 12.01 -9.24 13.05
N ARG A 397 11.75 -10.45 12.52
CA ARG A 397 10.55 -11.25 12.83
C ARG A 397 10.42 -11.45 14.33
N LYS A 398 11.50 -11.92 14.96
CA LYS A 398 11.58 -12.17 16.41
C LYS A 398 11.28 -10.90 17.20
N GLN A 399 11.95 -9.78 16.89
CA GLN A 399 11.72 -8.48 17.55
C GLN A 399 10.27 -8.01 17.40
N LYS A 400 9.65 -8.16 16.22
CA LYS A 400 8.26 -7.79 15.98
C LYS A 400 7.28 -8.68 16.76
N THR A 401 7.56 -9.98 16.91
CA THR A 401 6.80 -10.91 17.77
C THR A 401 6.97 -10.57 19.26
N GLU A 402 8.21 -10.44 19.75
CA GLU A 402 8.51 -10.08 21.14
C GLU A 402 7.89 -8.74 21.55
N PHE A 403 7.77 -7.78 20.62
CA PHE A 403 7.05 -6.52 20.85
C PHE A 403 5.57 -6.76 21.17
N LEU A 404 4.91 -7.66 20.43
CA LEU A 404 3.49 -8.00 20.62
C LEU A 404 3.26 -8.81 21.91
N GLU A 405 4.16 -9.75 22.21
CA GLU A 405 4.12 -10.58 23.42
C GLU A 405 4.40 -9.77 24.68
N ALA A 406 5.30 -8.79 24.62
CA ALA A 406 5.57 -7.84 25.71
C ALA A 406 4.47 -6.78 25.90
N ASN A 407 3.35 -6.86 25.16
CA ASN A 407 2.22 -5.94 25.21
C ASN A 407 2.61 -4.45 24.95
N LYS A 408 3.70 -4.21 24.20
CA LYS A 408 4.19 -2.85 23.89
C LYS A 408 3.32 -2.10 22.87
N GLN A 409 2.43 -2.82 22.21
CA GLN A 409 1.45 -2.32 21.26
C GLN A 409 0.22 -1.67 21.91
N ALA A 410 0.03 -1.76 23.23
CA ALA A 410 -1.23 -1.41 23.88
C ALA A 410 -1.55 0.10 23.79
N LEU A 411 -2.63 0.43 23.05
CA LEU A 411 -3.13 1.79 22.85
C LEU A 411 -4.03 2.28 24.00
N GLY A 412 -4.63 1.34 24.75
CA GLY A 412 -5.50 1.62 25.91
C GLY A 412 -6.94 1.10 25.76
N ARG A 413 -7.91 1.81 26.38
CA ARG A 413 -9.30 1.36 26.60
C ARG A 413 -10.35 2.30 26.03
N LEU A 414 -11.57 1.77 25.86
CA LEU A 414 -12.76 2.50 25.43
C LEU A 414 -13.39 3.34 26.58
N HIS A 415 -13.53 4.66 26.40
CA HIS A 415 -14.13 5.67 27.28
C HIS A 415 -15.25 6.49 26.59
N ALA A 416 -16.53 6.12 26.72
CA ALA A 416 -17.59 7.03 26.30
C ALA A 416 -17.59 8.29 27.18
N PHE A 417 -17.91 9.44 26.58
CA PHE A 417 -18.23 10.69 27.29
C PHE A 417 -19.75 10.92 27.25
N TYR A 418 -20.23 11.93 27.95
CA TYR A 418 -21.61 12.43 27.84
C TYR A 418 -21.57 13.96 27.71
N ASP A 419 -22.52 14.52 26.96
CA ASP A 419 -22.79 15.94 26.72
C ASP A 419 -21.63 16.95 26.78
N LEU A 420 -21.12 17.31 25.60
CA LEU A 420 -20.26 18.50 25.39
C LEU A 420 -21.07 19.74 24.95
N TRP A 421 -22.40 19.68 24.97
CA TRP A 421 -23.28 20.65 24.29
C TRP A 421 -24.46 21.19 25.12
N ASP A 422 -24.58 20.85 26.40
CA ASP A 422 -25.48 21.56 27.35
C ASP A 422 -24.67 22.58 28.16
N ALA A 423 -24.23 23.63 27.47
CA ALA A 423 -23.58 24.80 28.05
C ALA A 423 -24.31 26.09 27.62
N THR A 424 -25.48 26.30 28.22
CA THR A 424 -26.18 27.60 28.31
C THR A 424 -26.44 27.92 29.77
#